data_AF-A0A7S2E861-F1
#
_entry.id   AF-A0A7S2E861-F1
#
_cell.length_a   1.000
_cell.length_b   1.000
_cell.length_c   1.000
_cell.angle_alpha   90.00
_cell.angle_beta   90.00
_cell.angle_gamma   90.00
#
_symmetry.space_group_name_H-M   'P 1'
#
loop_
_entity.id
_entity.type
_entity.pdbx_description
1 polymer ?
#
loop_
_entity_poly.entity_id
_entity_poly.type
_entity_poly.pdbx_seq_one_letter_code
_entity_poly.pdbx_strand_id
1 'polypeptide(L)'
;MGADIHHDDDSSSSSTPQEEEAISVCLRLRPPNKLETSRRGRSCISIDEKKIIVDSPLEGEFEFEYDEIFDEGASQASLHNSITMPLTSRLVSGYNVALLAYGQSTSGKTYTLMGEGDYLNLSPPPKPPQKQK
;
A
#
# COMPACT_ATOMS: atom_id res chain seq x y z
N MET A 1 19.83 54.26 34.94
CA MET A 1 19.60 53.05 35.78
C MET A 1 18.16 52.68 35.54
N GLY A 2 17.83 51.91 34.50
CA GLY A 2 18.15 50.48 34.31
C GLY A 2 16.89 49.70 34.69
N ALA A 3 16.27 48.83 33.90
CA ALA A 3 16.71 48.15 32.68
C ALA A 3 15.49 47.90 31.77
N ASP A 4 15.71 47.99 30.45
CA ASP A 4 14.83 47.48 29.42
C ASP A 4 14.80 45.95 29.49
N ILE A 5 13.60 45.36 29.60
CA ILE A 5 13.40 43.91 29.51
C ILE A 5 13.05 43.60 28.06
N HIS A 6 14.03 43.17 27.28
CA HIS A 6 13.83 42.48 26.02
C HIS A 6 13.23 41.10 26.32
N HIS A 7 12.06 40.79 25.75
CA HIS A 7 11.57 39.42 25.61
C HIS A 7 12.12 38.91 24.28
N ASP A 8 13.19 38.15 24.35
CA ASP A 8 13.65 37.29 23.26
C ASP A 8 12.73 36.05 23.25
N ASP A 9 11.63 36.11 22.51
CA ASP A 9 10.89 34.90 22.13
C ASP A 9 11.50 34.37 20.83
N ASP A 10 12.41 33.42 21.01
CA ASP A 10 13.19 32.73 20.00
C ASP A 10 12.28 32.04 18.98
N SER A 11 12.28 32.59 17.77
CA SER A 11 11.70 31.99 16.59
C SER A 11 12.55 30.80 16.15
N SER A 12 12.45 29.66 16.83
CA SER A 12 12.92 28.38 16.31
C SER A 12 11.80 27.77 15.46
N SER A 13 11.62 28.31 14.25
CA SER A 13 10.97 27.55 13.18
C SER A 13 11.87 26.36 12.87
N SER A 14 11.71 25.27 13.59
CA SER A 14 12.29 23.98 13.21
C SER A 14 11.70 23.66 11.84
N SER A 15 12.47 23.93 10.79
CA SER A 15 12.21 23.45 9.45
C SER A 15 12.20 21.93 9.53
N THR A 16 11.03 21.35 9.78
CA THR A 16 10.80 19.94 9.51
C THR A 16 11.19 19.75 8.04
N PRO A 17 12.11 18.83 7.72
CA PRO A 17 12.40 18.53 6.33
C PRO A 17 11.06 18.22 5.67
N GLN A 18 10.69 19.01 4.67
CA GLN A 18 9.55 18.67 3.82
C GLN A 18 9.96 17.41 3.09
N GLU A 19 9.59 16.26 3.65
CA GLU A 19 9.64 14.98 2.95
C GLU A 19 8.82 15.16 1.68
N GLU A 20 9.48 15.24 0.53
CA GLU A 20 8.79 15.21 -0.75
C GLU A 20 7.99 13.91 -0.82
N GLU A 21 6.67 14.06 -0.82
CA GLU A 21 5.70 12.97 -0.80
C GLU A 21 5.63 12.32 -2.19
N ALA A 22 6.69 11.60 -2.58
CA ALA A 22 6.68 10.80 -3.79
C ALA A 22 5.66 9.65 -3.64
N ILE A 23 4.99 9.30 -4.74
CA ILE A 23 4.08 8.15 -4.75
C ILE A 23 4.91 6.90 -4.53
N SER A 24 4.61 6.15 -3.46
CA SER A 24 5.22 4.84 -3.27
C SER A 24 4.49 3.77 -4.10
N VAL A 25 5.26 2.99 -4.85
CA VAL A 25 4.78 1.92 -5.73
C VAL A 25 5.36 0.59 -5.26
N CYS A 26 4.48 -0.25 -4.71
CA CYS A 26 4.81 -1.60 -4.27
C CYS A 26 4.22 -2.64 -5.22
N LEU A 27 4.93 -3.75 -5.42
CA LEU A 27 4.45 -4.89 -6.19
C LEU A 27 4.08 -6.05 -5.27
N ARG A 28 2.94 -6.70 -5.52
CA ARG A 28 2.57 -7.96 -4.86
C ARG A 28 2.31 -9.06 -5.87
N LEU A 29 3.03 -10.16 -5.74
CA LEU A 29 2.77 -11.40 -6.47
C LEU A 29 1.81 -12.26 -5.67
N ARG A 30 0.77 -12.79 -6.33
CA ARG A 30 -0.11 -13.77 -5.70
C ARG A 30 0.48 -15.17 -5.84
N PRO A 31 0.23 -16.09 -4.89
CA PRO A 31 0.51 -17.50 -5.11
C PRO A 31 -0.13 -18.02 -6.41
N PRO A 32 0.51 -18.99 -7.09
CA PRO A 32 -0.07 -19.65 -8.24
C PRO A 32 -1.34 -20.41 -7.82
N ASN A 33 -2.34 -20.38 -8.68
CA ASN A 33 -3.57 -21.12 -8.45
C ASN A 33 -3.40 -22.60 -8.82
N LYS A 34 -4.34 -23.45 -8.39
CA LYS A 34 -4.29 -24.91 -8.64
C LYS A 34 -4.14 -25.26 -10.13
N LEU A 35 -4.73 -24.48 -11.03
CA LEU A 35 -4.65 -24.71 -12.46
C LEU A 35 -3.25 -24.41 -13.00
N GLU A 36 -2.64 -23.30 -12.58
CA GLU A 36 -1.28 -22.88 -12.91
C GLU A 36 -0.25 -23.92 -12.43
N THR A 37 -0.39 -24.38 -11.18
CA THR A 37 0.46 -25.45 -10.63
C THR A 37 0.29 -26.76 -11.41
N SER A 38 -0.95 -27.15 -11.74
CA SER A 38 -1.22 -28.42 -12.43
C SER A 38 -0.70 -28.46 -13.88
N ARG A 39 -0.71 -27.31 -14.56
CA ARG A 39 -0.29 -27.21 -15.97
C ARG A 39 1.23 -27.14 -16.16
N ARG A 40 2.01 -27.16 -15.06
CA ARG A 40 3.47 -26.94 -15.08
C ARG A 40 3.83 -25.72 -15.94
N GLY A 41 3.06 -24.64 -15.79
CA GLY A 41 3.35 -23.38 -16.47
C GLY A 41 4.77 -22.92 -16.10
N ARG A 42 5.52 -22.45 -17.08
CA ARG A 42 6.81 -21.78 -16.82
C ARG A 42 6.52 -20.50 -16.05
N SER A 43 7.22 -20.27 -14.93
CA SER A 43 7.22 -18.95 -14.29
C SER A 43 7.87 -17.97 -15.25
N CYS A 44 7.18 -16.88 -15.57
CA CYS A 44 7.71 -15.77 -16.37
C CYS A 44 8.24 -14.62 -15.50
N ILE A 45 8.35 -14.83 -14.19
CA ILE A 45 8.74 -13.81 -13.22
C ILE A 45 9.90 -14.33 -12.36
N SER A 46 10.95 -13.53 -12.21
CA SER A 46 11.99 -13.69 -11.19
C SER A 46 12.17 -12.38 -10.42
N ILE A 47 12.59 -12.50 -9.15
CA ILE A 47 12.76 -11.38 -8.23
C ILE A 47 14.24 -11.27 -7.87
N ASP A 48 14.77 -10.05 -7.91
CA ASP A 48 16.09 -9.68 -7.41
C ASP A 48 15.95 -8.44 -6.53
N GLU A 49 15.89 -8.64 -5.21
CA GLU A 49 15.61 -7.59 -4.22
C GLU A 49 14.34 -6.77 -4.54
N LYS A 50 14.54 -5.55 -5.07
CA LYS A 50 13.49 -4.59 -5.45
C LYS A 50 13.18 -4.59 -6.94
N LYS A 51 13.83 -5.48 -7.69
CA LYS A 51 13.69 -5.63 -9.12
C LYS A 51 12.91 -6.89 -9.45
N ILE A 52 12.05 -6.78 -10.46
CA ILE A 52 11.39 -7.92 -11.08
C ILE A 52 11.85 -8.02 -12.53
N ILE A 53 12.19 -9.24 -12.93
CA ILE A 53 12.51 -9.57 -14.32
C ILE A 53 11.33 -10.37 -14.86
N VAL A 54 10.75 -9.89 -15.96
CA VAL A 54 9.62 -10.51 -16.66
C VAL A 54 10.13 -11.09 -17.98
N ASP A 55 10.09 -12.42 -18.11
CA ASP A 55 10.46 -13.17 -19.31
C ASP A 55 9.24 -13.28 -20.24
N SER A 56 9.20 -12.41 -21.26
CA SER A 56 8.18 -12.45 -22.32
C SER A 56 8.64 -13.32 -23.49
N PRO A 57 7.92 -14.40 -23.82
CA PRO A 57 8.27 -15.26 -24.95
C PRO A 57 8.29 -14.56 -26.32
N LEU A 58 7.64 -13.40 -26.43
CA LEU A 58 7.49 -12.66 -27.68
C LEU A 58 8.42 -11.44 -27.77
N GLU A 59 8.71 -10.83 -26.63
CA GLU A 59 9.36 -9.51 -26.58
C GLU A 59 10.69 -9.51 -25.80
N GLY A 60 11.07 -10.63 -25.19
CA GLY A 60 12.29 -10.78 -24.40
C GLY A 60 12.11 -10.45 -22.92
N GLU A 61 13.21 -10.15 -22.23
CA GLU A 61 13.21 -9.85 -20.80
C GLU A 61 12.99 -8.36 -20.54
N PHE A 62 12.14 -8.05 -19.56
CA PHE A 62 11.91 -6.69 -19.07
C PHE A 62 12.26 -6.59 -17.59
N GLU A 63 12.92 -5.51 -17.19
CA GLU A 63 13.26 -5.24 -15.80
C GLU A 63 12.45 -4.04 -15.28
N PHE A 64 11.86 -4.19 -14.09
CA PHE A 64 11.15 -3.12 -13.40
C PHE A 64 11.59 -3.04 -11.95
N GLU A 65 11.68 -1.84 -11.40
CA GLU A 65 12.05 -1.58 -10.00
C GLU A 65 10.88 -0.98 -9.23
N TYR A 66 10.71 -1.39 -7.98
CA TYR A 66 9.64 -0.98 -7.08
C TYR A 66 10.21 -0.59 -5.72
N ASP A 67 9.45 0.18 -4.93
CA ASP A 67 9.89 0.52 -3.57
C ASP A 67 9.97 -0.72 -2.67
N GLU A 68 9.06 -1.66 -2.89
CA GLU A 68 8.98 -2.94 -2.19
C GLU A 68 8.31 -4.01 -3.06
N ILE A 69 8.80 -5.24 -2.97
CA ILE A 69 8.23 -6.42 -3.64
C ILE A 69 7.80 -7.43 -2.59
N PHE A 70 6.51 -7.79 -2.62
CA PHE A 70 5.91 -8.86 -1.86
C PHE A 70 5.78 -10.09 -2.76
N ASP A 71 6.60 -11.10 -2.51
CA ASP A 71 6.58 -12.34 -3.29
C ASP A 71 5.33 -13.20 -3.03
N GLU A 72 5.27 -14.36 -3.68
CA GLU A 72 4.15 -15.30 -3.55
C GLU A 72 3.97 -15.83 -2.11
N GLY A 73 5.01 -15.78 -1.27
CA GLY A 73 4.97 -16.18 0.15
C GLY A 73 4.50 -15.08 1.09
N ALA A 74 4.39 -13.84 0.61
CA ALA A 74 4.05 -12.69 1.44
C ALA A 74 2.62 -12.77 2.01
N SER A 75 2.56 -12.79 3.34
CA SER A 75 1.31 -12.78 4.09
C SER A 75 0.58 -11.43 4.01
N GLN A 76 -0.72 -11.42 4.33
CA GLN A 76 -1.44 -10.14 4.52
C GLN A 76 -0.87 -9.32 5.68
N ALA A 77 -0.43 -9.98 6.75
CA ALA A 77 0.12 -9.30 7.92
C ALA A 77 1.42 -8.56 7.60
N SER A 78 2.32 -9.17 6.81
CA SER A 78 3.56 -8.52 6.38
C SER A 78 3.29 -7.30 5.51
N LEU A 79 2.35 -7.41 4.56
CA LEU A 79 1.95 -6.28 3.72
C LEU A 79 1.29 -5.15 4.53
N HIS A 80 0.40 -5.50 5.47
CA HIS A 80 -0.24 -4.54 6.36
C HIS A 80 0.79 -3.78 7.21
N ASN A 81 1.76 -4.49 7.79
CA ASN A 81 2.77 -3.88 8.65
C ASN A 81 3.72 -2.97 7.87
N SER A 82 4.06 -3.33 6.63
CA SER A 82 4.97 -2.52 5.81
C SER A 82 4.28 -1.31 5.19
N ILE A 83 3.07 -1.48 4.62
CA ILE A 83 2.38 -0.42 3.88
C ILE A 83 1.31 0.27 4.74
N THR A 84 0.35 -0.49 5.26
CA THR A 84 -0.86 0.07 5.86
C THR A 84 -0.61 0.75 7.19
N MET A 85 0.31 0.22 8.00
CA MET A 85 0.58 0.75 9.34
C MET A 85 1.23 2.16 9.29
N PRO A 86 2.28 2.43 8.47
CA PRO A 86 2.79 3.78 8.30
C PRO A 86 1.75 4.76 7.74
N LEU A 87 0.95 4.32 6.77
CA LEU A 87 -0.14 5.11 6.19
C LEU A 87 -1.20 5.48 7.24
N THR A 88 -1.54 4.56 8.14
CA THR A 88 -2.47 4.80 9.25
C THR A 88 -1.92 5.84 10.22
N SER A 89 -0.62 5.79 10.51
CA SER A 89 0.04 6.80 11.35
C SER A 89 -0.05 8.19 10.72
N ARG A 90 0.16 8.32 9.39
CA ARG A 90 -0.01 9.60 8.68
C ARG A 90 -1.45 10.07 8.73
N LEU A 91 -2.42 9.17 8.52
CA LEU A 91 -3.84 9.49 8.58
C LEU A 91 -4.23 10.09 9.95
N VAL A 92 -3.78 9.47 11.06
CA VAL A 92 -4.04 9.97 12.42
C VAL A 92 -3.38 11.33 12.68
N SER A 93 -2.22 11.59 12.06
CA SER A 93 -1.54 12.88 12.11
C SER A 93 -2.19 13.97 11.24
N GLY A 94 -3.32 13.68 10.59
CA GLY A 94 -4.09 14.66 9.81
C GLY A 94 -3.73 14.73 8.32
N TYR A 95 -2.97 13.77 7.80
CA TYR A 95 -2.65 13.69 6.38
C TYR A 95 -3.77 12.99 5.60
N ASN A 96 -4.03 13.46 4.38
CA ASN A 96 -4.89 12.76 3.44
C ASN A 96 -4.11 11.59 2.83
N VAL A 97 -4.61 10.38 3.00
CA VAL A 97 -3.93 9.17 2.52
C VAL A 97 -4.80 8.43 1.51
N ALA A 98 -4.17 7.95 0.43
CA ALA A 98 -4.81 7.10 -0.56
C ALA A 98 -3.96 5.84 -0.79
N LEU A 99 -4.58 4.66 -0.69
CA LEU A 99 -3.98 3.38 -1.07
C LEU A 99 -4.78 2.79 -2.24
N LEU A 100 -4.10 2.55 -3.34
CA LEU A 100 -4.70 2.03 -4.57
C LEU A 100 -4.10 0.65 -4.89
N ALA A 101 -4.94 -0.30 -5.28
CA ALA A 101 -4.50 -1.58 -5.82
C ALA A 101 -4.78 -1.63 -7.32
N TYR A 102 -3.74 -1.83 -8.12
CA TYR A 102 -3.82 -1.90 -9.59
C TYR A 102 -3.36 -3.27 -10.11
N GLY A 103 -3.85 -3.65 -11.30
CA GLY A 103 -3.49 -4.91 -11.95
C GLY A 103 -4.66 -5.58 -12.67
N GLN A 104 -4.38 -6.65 -13.42
CA GLN A 104 -5.39 -7.40 -14.19
C GLN A 104 -6.45 -8.10 -13.31
N SER A 105 -7.55 -8.55 -13.92
CA SER A 105 -8.51 -9.42 -13.24
C SER A 105 -7.81 -10.68 -12.68
N THR A 106 -8.24 -11.13 -11.50
CA THR A 106 -7.66 -12.29 -10.80
C THR A 106 -6.22 -12.10 -10.29
N SER A 107 -5.66 -10.88 -10.34
CA SER A 107 -4.34 -10.58 -9.76
C SER A 107 -4.32 -10.46 -8.23
N GLY A 108 -5.50 -10.47 -7.58
CA GLY A 108 -5.60 -10.36 -6.12
C GLY A 108 -5.79 -8.94 -5.56
N LYS A 109 -6.14 -7.93 -6.37
CA LYS A 109 -6.43 -6.55 -5.90
C LYS A 109 -7.37 -6.50 -4.69
N THR A 110 -8.54 -7.13 -4.80
CA THR A 110 -9.56 -7.18 -3.74
C THR A 110 -9.02 -7.89 -2.50
N TYR A 111 -8.32 -9.00 -2.69
CA TYR A 111 -7.66 -9.72 -1.60
C TYR A 111 -6.62 -8.82 -0.89
N THR A 112 -5.81 -8.05 -1.61
CA THR A 112 -4.82 -7.14 -1.02
C THR A 112 -5.44 -6.04 -0.17
N LEU A 113 -6.53 -5.42 -0.63
CA LEU A 113 -7.14 -4.31 0.11
C LEU A 113 -8.02 -4.77 1.28
N MET A 114 -8.68 -5.92 1.13
CA MET A 114 -9.80 -6.28 2.01
C MET A 114 -9.67 -7.70 2.59
N GLY A 115 -8.64 -8.46 2.22
CA GLY A 115 -8.36 -9.77 2.77
C GLY A 115 -9.32 -10.87 2.32
N GLU A 116 -9.29 -11.98 3.06
CA GLU A 116 -10.21 -13.10 2.90
C GLU A 116 -11.54 -12.77 3.58
N GLY A 117 -12.53 -12.38 2.77
CA GLY A 117 -13.97 -12.43 3.09
C GLY A 117 -14.43 -11.82 4.42
N ASP A 118 -14.65 -10.50 4.46
CA ASP A 118 -15.39 -9.87 5.56
C ASP A 118 -16.47 -8.85 5.14
N TYR A 119 -16.87 -8.83 3.86
CA TYR A 119 -18.00 -7.98 3.43
C TYR A 119 -19.38 -8.51 3.81
N LEU A 120 -19.47 -9.61 4.56
CA LEU A 120 -20.76 -10.23 4.93
C LEU A 120 -21.15 -10.04 6.40
N ASN A 121 -20.28 -9.48 7.24
CA ASN A 121 -20.57 -9.24 8.66
C ASN A 121 -20.72 -7.77 9.05
N LEU A 122 -20.53 -6.84 8.11
CA LEU A 122 -21.02 -5.47 8.31
C LEU A 122 -22.54 -5.52 8.18
N SER A 123 -23.24 -5.47 9.31
CA SER A 123 -24.69 -5.24 9.32
C SER A 123 -25.01 -4.07 8.38
N PRO A 124 -26.05 -4.17 7.53
CA PRO A 124 -26.40 -3.06 6.66
C PRO A 124 -26.57 -1.78 7.49
N PRO A 125 -26.18 -0.61 6.96
CA PRO A 125 -26.29 0.64 7.69
C PRO A 125 -27.73 0.83 8.17
N PRO A 126 -27.95 1.33 9.40
CA PRO A 126 -29.28 1.55 9.93
C PRO A 126 -30.09 2.37 8.94
N LYS A 127 -31.28 1.87 8.56
CA LYS A 127 -32.15 2.59 7.62
C LYS A 127 -32.44 3.98 8.19
N PRO A 128 -32.35 5.05 7.37
CA PRO A 128 -32.71 6.38 7.84
C PRO A 128 -34.16 6.37 8.35
N PRO A 129 -34.46 7.13 9.43
CA PRO A 129 -35.79 7.14 10.01
C PRO A 129 -36.81 7.56 8.95
N GLN A 130 -37.73 6.66 8.61
CA GLN A 130 -38.87 7.00 7.77
C GLN A 130 -39.77 7.94 8.56
N LYS A 131 -39.84 9.21 8.13
CA LYS A 131 -40.84 10.14 8.65
C LYS A 131 -42.21 9.55 8.34
N GLN A 132 -42.95 9.15 9.37
CA GLN A 132 -44.37 8.84 9.24
C GLN A 132 -45.07 10.11 8.71
N LYS A 133 -45.80 9.93 7.61
CA LYS A 133 -46.62 10.97 7.02
C LYS A 133 -47.99 10.99 7.70
#